data_AF-A0A2V5J8U6-F1
#
_entry.id   AF-A0A2V5J8U6-F1
#
_cell.length_a   1.000
_cell.length_b   1.000
_cell.length_c   1.000
_cell.angle_alpha   90.00
_cell.angle_beta   90.00
_cell.angle_gamma   90.00
#
_symmetry.space_group_name_H-M   'P 1'
#
loop_
_entity.id
_entity.type
_entity.pdbx_description
1 polymer ?
#
loop_
_entity_poly.entity_id
_entity_poly.type
_entity_poly.pdbx_seq_one_letter_code
_entity_poly.pdbx_strand_id
1 'polypeptide(L)'
;GPVHDAVKQARDHGEKVGAIHLRHIHPLPNGIENIFAKFKRIVVVEMNDQGVYGFGQLAIILRARYCEPKIESFTKTDGLTFRVKEILDGVFKGRSFAARKIPRDGAAIVHADTAPESVKSVREVVPQGVG
;
A
#
# COMPACT_ATOMS: atom_id res chain seq x y z
N GLY A 1 12.13 -0.67 8.93
CA GLY A 1 11.54 -2.00 8.65
C GLY A 1 10.37 -1.78 7.73
N PRO A 2 10.16 -2.59 6.68
CA PRO A 2 9.47 -2.13 5.46
C PRO A 2 8.04 -1.61 5.70
N VAL A 3 7.29 -2.18 6.65
CA VAL A 3 5.96 -1.66 7.04
C VAL A 3 6.04 -0.31 7.74
N HIS A 4 6.99 -0.11 8.65
CA HIS A 4 7.19 1.17 9.34
C HIS A 4 7.60 2.26 8.35
N ASP A 5 8.50 1.92 7.42
CA ASP A 5 9.01 2.84 6.41
C ASP A 5 7.89 3.23 5.41
N ALA A 6 7.03 2.26 5.04
CA ALA A 6 5.82 2.53 4.25
C ALA A 6 4.82 3.44 4.98
N VAL A 7 4.58 3.22 6.28
CA VAL A 7 3.71 4.09 7.08
C VAL A 7 4.29 5.50 7.19
N LYS A 8 5.60 5.63 7.41
CA LYS A 8 6.27 6.92 7.42
C LYS A 8 6.07 7.63 6.07
N GLN A 9 6.39 6.96 4.97
CA GLN A 9 6.23 7.54 3.63
C GLN A 9 4.79 7.93 3.33
N ALA A 10 3.81 7.10 3.70
CA ALA A 10 2.39 7.42 3.52
C ALA A 10 1.95 8.64 4.37
N ARG A 11 2.42 8.76 5.62
CA ARG A 11 2.16 9.94 6.47
C ARG A 11 2.80 11.20 5.91
N ASP A 12 4.02 11.12 5.40
CA ASP A 12 4.70 12.24 4.72
C ASP A 12 3.90 12.71 3.48
N HIS A 13 3.00 11.86 2.96
CA HIS A 13 2.08 12.16 1.86
C HIS A 13 0.65 12.52 2.33
N GLY A 14 0.44 12.75 3.62
CA GLY A 14 -0.83 13.20 4.19
C GLY A 14 -1.84 12.08 4.49
N GLU A 15 -1.46 10.80 4.34
CA GLU A 15 -2.33 9.68 4.65
C GLU A 15 -2.45 9.43 6.16
N LYS A 16 -3.68 9.21 6.63
CA LYS A 16 -3.96 8.87 8.03
C LYS A 16 -3.80 7.36 8.24
N VAL A 17 -2.55 6.92 8.35
CA VAL A 17 -2.20 5.51 8.56
C VAL A 17 -1.41 5.29 9.84
N GLY A 18 -1.45 4.06 10.35
CA GLY A 18 -0.65 3.59 11.47
C GLY A 18 -0.29 2.12 11.26
N ALA A 19 0.73 1.66 11.97
CA ALA A 19 1.11 0.25 11.99
C ALA A 19 1.31 -0.22 13.43
N ILE A 20 0.99 -1.49 13.63
CA ILE A 20 1.36 -2.25 14.81
C ILE A 20 2.20 -3.43 14.34
N HIS A 21 3.20 -3.81 15.13
CA HIS A 21 4.04 -4.97 14.85
C HIS A 21 3.93 -5.95 16.03
N LEU A 22 3.38 -7.13 15.77
CA LEU A 22 3.18 -8.16 16.78
C LEU A 22 4.47 -8.95 16.96
N ARG A 23 5.02 -8.95 18.19
CA ARG A 23 6.20 -9.74 18.56
C ARG A 23 5.86 -11.14 19.06
N HIS A 24 4.67 -11.30 19.65
CA HIS A 24 4.18 -12.56 20.17
C HIS A 24 2.79 -12.81 19.61
N ILE A 25 2.60 -13.95 18.94
CA ILE A 25 1.32 -14.33 18.33
C ILE A 25 0.47 -15.14 19.31
N HIS A 26 1.08 -15.99 20.16
CA HIS A 26 0.34 -16.80 21.10
C HIS A 26 0.94 -16.72 22.51
N PRO A 27 0.17 -16.24 23.51
CA PRO A 27 -1.13 -15.60 23.38
C PRO A 27 -1.03 -14.24 22.65
N LEU A 28 -2.06 -13.84 21.89
CA LEU A 28 -2.08 -12.48 21.33
C LEU A 28 -2.19 -11.45 22.47
N PRO A 29 -1.57 -10.27 22.32
CA PRO A 29 -1.68 -9.17 23.28
C PRO A 29 -3.15 -8.77 23.52
N ASN A 30 -3.49 -8.50 24.77
CA ASN A 30 -4.81 -7.99 25.15
C ASN A 30 -5.00 -6.54 24.69
N GLY A 31 -6.25 -6.14 24.41
CA GLY A 31 -6.61 -4.75 24.12
C GLY A 31 -6.30 -4.29 22.71
N ILE A 32 -5.91 -5.18 21.80
CA ILE A 32 -5.60 -4.84 20.41
C ILE A 32 -6.87 -4.49 19.62
N GLU A 33 -8.00 -5.04 20.02
CA GLU A 33 -9.34 -4.74 19.50
C GLU A 33 -9.71 -3.26 19.68
N ASN A 34 -9.25 -2.62 20.77
CA ASN A 34 -9.43 -1.19 21.00
C ASN A 34 -8.63 -0.34 20.00
N ILE A 35 -7.54 -0.89 19.46
CA ILE A 35 -6.78 -0.26 18.38
C ILE A 35 -7.57 -0.42 17.08
N PHE A 36 -8.04 -1.63 16.78
CA PHE A 36 -8.81 -1.92 15.56
C PHE A 36 -10.04 -1.02 15.39
N ALA A 37 -10.75 -0.70 16.48
CA ALA A 37 -11.88 0.22 16.48
C ALA A 37 -11.56 1.61 15.89
N LYS A 38 -10.30 2.07 15.99
CA LYS A 38 -9.87 3.40 15.52
C LYS A 38 -9.58 3.45 14.01
N PHE A 39 -9.54 2.30 13.34
CA PHE A 39 -9.23 2.20 11.91
C PHE A 39 -10.45 1.81 11.10
N LYS A 40 -10.63 2.46 9.95
CA LYS A 40 -11.67 2.14 8.96
C LYS A 40 -11.36 0.87 8.15
N ARG A 41 -10.08 0.51 8.07
CA ARG A 41 -9.56 -0.62 7.31
C ARG A 41 -8.27 -1.11 7.96
N ILE A 42 -8.08 -2.42 8.03
CA ILE A 42 -6.92 -3.05 8.66
C ILE A 42 -6.33 -4.02 7.64
N VAL A 43 -5.07 -3.80 7.24
CA VAL A 43 -4.38 -4.69 6.30
C VAL A 43 -3.27 -5.43 7.03
N VAL A 44 -3.35 -6.75 7.03
CA VAL A 44 -2.30 -7.62 7.55
C VAL A 44 -1.32 -7.89 6.41
N VAL A 45 -0.13 -7.30 6.52
CA VAL A 45 0.99 -7.54 5.60
C VAL A 45 1.76 -8.74 6.13
N GLU A 46 1.76 -9.85 5.39
CA GLU A 46 2.33 -11.11 5.85
C GLU A 46 3.03 -11.88 4.72
N MET A 47 4.13 -12.54 5.07
CA MET A 47 4.93 -13.33 4.14
C MET A 47 4.58 -14.81 4.28
N ASN A 48 3.39 -15.14 3.79
CA ASN A 48 2.86 -16.50 3.66
C ASN A 48 1.81 -16.48 2.55
N ASP A 49 1.37 -17.67 2.13
CA ASP A 49 0.39 -17.78 1.06
C ASP A 49 -1.02 -17.38 1.50
N GLN A 50 -1.82 -16.92 0.54
CA GLN A 50 -3.23 -16.67 0.76
C GLN A 50 -3.94 -18.02 0.88
N GLY A 51 -4.49 -18.32 2.06
CA GLY A 51 -5.24 -19.55 2.27
C GLY A 51 -6.52 -19.61 1.44
N VAL A 52 -7.19 -20.77 1.44
CA VAL A 52 -8.44 -21.05 0.70
C VAL A 52 -9.54 -20.00 0.93
N TYR A 53 -9.54 -19.35 2.10
CA TYR A 53 -10.53 -18.34 2.47
C TYR A 53 -10.16 -16.91 2.07
N GLY A 54 -9.09 -16.71 1.30
CA GLY A 54 -8.65 -15.37 0.88
C GLY A 54 -7.87 -14.60 1.94
N PHE A 55 -7.37 -15.26 2.99
CA PHE A 55 -6.60 -14.64 4.07
C PHE A 55 -5.33 -15.44 4.35
N GLY A 56 -4.23 -14.75 4.64
CA GLY A 56 -3.02 -15.38 5.18
C GLY A 56 -3.19 -15.78 6.66
N GLN A 57 -2.17 -16.43 7.19
CA GLN A 57 -2.25 -17.14 8.46
C GLN A 57 -2.52 -16.22 9.66
N LEU A 58 -1.83 -15.07 9.75
CA LEU A 58 -2.02 -14.12 10.85
C LEU A 58 -3.38 -13.44 10.76
N ALA A 59 -3.82 -13.10 9.54
CA ALA A 59 -5.15 -12.54 9.33
C ALA A 59 -6.25 -13.50 9.81
N ILE A 60 -6.11 -14.80 9.54
CA ILE A 60 -7.05 -15.82 10.04
C ILE A 60 -7.09 -15.86 11.56
N ILE A 61 -5.93 -15.89 12.23
CA ILE A 61 -5.88 -15.94 13.71
C ILE A 61 -6.56 -14.71 14.31
N LEU A 62 -6.28 -13.51 13.78
CA LEU A 62 -6.88 -12.27 14.25
C LEU A 62 -8.40 -12.25 14.03
N ARG A 63 -8.87 -12.70 12.86
CA ARG A 63 -10.31 -12.79 12.55
C ARG A 63 -11.01 -13.83 13.43
N ALA A 64 -10.37 -14.98 13.69
CA ALA A 64 -10.92 -16.03 14.54
C ALA A 64 -11.06 -15.58 16.00
N ARG A 65 -10.08 -14.82 16.53
CA ARG A 65 -10.12 -14.34 17.92
C ARG A 65 -11.06 -13.14 18.11
N TYR A 66 -11.07 -12.20 17.17
CA TYR A 66 -11.72 -10.90 17.37
C TYR A 66 -12.96 -10.66 16.51
N CYS A 67 -13.29 -11.56 15.58
CA CYS A 67 -14.41 -11.43 14.64
C CYS A 67 -14.44 -10.08 13.89
N GLU A 68 -13.27 -9.48 13.64
CA GLU A 68 -13.15 -8.13 13.09
C GLU A 68 -13.25 -8.15 11.54
N PRO A 69 -14.36 -7.68 10.94
CA PRO A 69 -14.58 -7.77 9.50
C PRO A 69 -13.65 -6.86 8.68
N LYS A 70 -13.11 -5.78 9.27
CA LYS A 70 -12.22 -4.82 8.57
C LYS A 70 -10.83 -5.37 8.25
N ILE A 71 -10.49 -6.56 8.73
CA ILE A 71 -9.21 -7.22 8.46
C ILE A 71 -9.21 -7.79 7.05
N GLU A 72 -8.28 -7.26 6.25
CA GLU A 72 -7.88 -7.73 4.93
C GLU A 72 -6.45 -8.28 5.00
N SER A 73 -6.03 -9.07 4.01
CA SER A 73 -4.69 -9.67 3.94
C SER A 73 -3.97 -9.21 2.68
N PHE A 74 -2.68 -8.90 2.82
CA PHE A 74 -1.75 -8.65 1.72
C PHE A 74 -0.57 -9.59 1.88
N THR A 75 -0.60 -10.65 1.07
CA THR A 75 0.29 -11.82 1.15
C THR A 75 1.34 -11.81 0.05
N LYS A 76 2.45 -12.48 0.33
CA LYS A 76 3.57 -12.67 -0.61
C LYS A 76 4.37 -13.92 -0.24
N THR A 77 4.75 -14.71 -1.25
CA THR A 77 5.47 -16.00 -1.08
C THR A 77 6.55 -16.17 -2.14
N ASP A 78 7.44 -15.18 -2.31
CA ASP A 78 8.57 -15.26 -3.25
C ASP A 78 9.94 -15.43 -2.55
N GLY A 79 9.94 -15.59 -1.23
CA GLY A 79 11.15 -15.70 -0.41
C GLY A 79 11.92 -14.39 -0.19
N LEU A 80 11.41 -13.27 -0.70
CA LEU A 80 12.01 -11.95 -0.53
C LEU A 80 11.25 -11.11 0.49
N THR A 81 11.98 -10.24 1.19
CA THR A 81 11.36 -9.25 2.05
C THR A 81 10.48 -8.30 1.24
N PHE A 82 9.39 -7.82 1.85
CA PHE A 82 8.57 -6.78 1.26
C PHE A 82 9.39 -5.51 1.01
N ARG A 83 9.31 -4.97 -0.20
CA ARG A 83 9.74 -3.61 -0.50
C ARG A 83 8.68 -2.62 -0.03
N VAL A 84 9.11 -1.44 0.37
CA VAL A 84 8.22 -0.34 0.79
C VAL A 84 7.18 -0.02 -0.28
N LYS A 85 7.60 0.03 -1.54
CA LYS A 85 6.71 0.28 -2.69
C LYS A 85 5.62 -0.79 -2.82
N GLU A 86 5.96 -2.07 -2.66
CA GLU A 86 4.98 -3.16 -2.75
C GLU A 86 3.91 -3.03 -1.67
N ILE A 87 4.31 -2.65 -0.45
CA ILE A 87 3.37 -2.40 0.65
C ILE A 87 2.47 -1.22 0.33
N LEU A 88 3.02 -0.10 -0.16
CA LEU A 88 2.22 1.07 -0.51
C LEU A 88 1.21 0.74 -1.64
N ASP A 89 1.67 0.09 -2.70
CA ASP A 89 0.81 -0.26 -3.83
C ASP A 89 -0.26 -1.29 -3.40
N GLY A 90 0.11 -2.26 -2.57
CA GLY A 90 -0.80 -3.29 -2.03
C GLY A 90 -1.83 -2.74 -1.05
N VAL A 91 -1.43 -1.84 -0.15
CA VAL A 91 -2.31 -1.22 0.85
C VAL A 91 -3.22 -0.18 0.21
N PHE A 92 -2.79 0.53 -0.83
CA PHE A 92 -3.60 1.57 -1.49
C PHE A 92 -4.21 1.14 -2.83
N LYS A 93 -4.39 -0.17 -3.08
CA LYS A 93 -5.08 -0.70 -4.28
C LYS A 93 -6.39 0.06 -4.57
N GLY A 94 -6.61 0.43 -5.83
CA GLY A 94 -7.79 1.22 -6.26
C GLY A 94 -7.72 2.73 -5.97
N ARG A 95 -6.70 3.18 -5.23
CA ARG A 95 -6.35 4.59 -5.01
C ARG A 95 -4.84 4.74 -5.11
N SER A 96 -4.29 4.36 -6.27
CA SER A 96 -2.83 4.29 -6.49
C SER A 96 -2.13 5.47 -5.82
N PHE A 97 -1.20 5.13 -4.93
CA PHE A 97 -0.43 6.11 -4.17
C PHE A 97 0.32 7.06 -5.12
N ALA A 98 0.76 6.55 -6.28
CA ALA A 98 1.33 7.34 -7.36
C ALA A 98 0.29 8.19 -8.11
N ALA A 99 -0.92 7.67 -8.34
CA ALA A 99 -1.94 8.35 -9.14
C ALA A 99 -2.56 9.59 -8.45
N ARG A 100 -2.50 9.71 -7.12
CA ARG A 100 -2.95 10.92 -6.42
C ARG A 100 -2.03 12.13 -6.61
N LYS A 101 -0.80 11.92 -7.09
CA LYS A 101 0.19 12.98 -7.34
C LYS A 101 0.59 13.15 -8.80
N ILE A 102 0.04 12.37 -9.72
CA ILE A 102 -0.02 12.79 -11.13
C ILE A 102 -1.18 13.80 -11.16
N PRO A 103 -0.93 15.11 -11.36
CA PRO A 103 -2.03 16.03 -11.57
C PRO A 103 -2.84 15.50 -12.77
N ARG A 104 -4.18 15.60 -12.72
CA ARG A 104 -5.05 15.11 -13.82
C ARG A 104 -4.66 15.71 -15.17
N ASP A 105 -4.03 16.87 -15.14
CA ASP A 105 -3.20 17.41 -16.20
C ASP A 105 -1.74 17.05 -15.86
N GLY A 106 -1.14 16.10 -16.59
CA GLY A 106 0.16 15.49 -16.23
C GLY A 106 1.22 16.48 -15.75
N ALA A 107 2.02 16.06 -14.77
CA ALA A 107 3.13 16.87 -14.27
C ALA A 107 4.03 17.26 -15.44
N ALA A 108 4.30 18.56 -15.62
CA ALA A 108 5.19 19.04 -16.66
C ALA A 108 6.56 18.37 -16.47
N ILE A 109 6.93 17.52 -17.42
CA ILE A 109 8.29 16.99 -17.50
C ILE A 109 9.13 18.14 -18.03
N VAL A 110 9.83 18.83 -17.12
CA VAL A 110 10.79 19.87 -17.49
C VAL A 110 12.09 19.15 -17.79
N HIS A 111 12.41 18.97 -19.08
CA HIS A 111 13.76 18.61 -19.50
C HIS A 111 14.65 19.84 -19.24
N ALA A 112 15.75 19.67 -18.51
CA ALA A 112 16.60 20.76 -18.05
C ALA A 112 17.29 21.53 -19.19
N ASP A 113 17.19 21.07 -20.45
CA ASP A 113 17.96 21.58 -21.58
C ASP A 113 17.12 21.81 -22.85
N THR A 114 15.87 22.29 -22.76
CA THR A 114 15.08 22.60 -23.96
C THR A 114 14.47 23.99 -23.91
N ALA A 115 14.67 24.75 -24.98
CA ALA A 115 14.15 26.10 -25.15
C ALA A 115 12.61 26.16 -25.01
N PRO A 116 12.04 27.29 -24.57
CA PRO A 116 10.62 27.42 -24.19
C PRO A 116 9.63 27.00 -25.28
N GLU A 117 10.04 27.05 -26.54
CA GLU A 117 9.21 26.74 -27.71
C GLU A 117 8.94 25.25 -27.98
N SER A 118 9.50 24.31 -27.20
CA SER A 118 9.32 22.86 -27.44
C SER A 118 8.46 22.11 -26.41
N VAL A 119 7.74 22.82 -25.54
CA VAL A 119 6.84 22.18 -24.55
C VAL A 119 5.51 21.81 -25.23
N LYS A 120 5.38 20.56 -25.68
CA LYS A 120 4.08 20.01 -26.14
C LYS A 120 3.31 19.38 -24.99
N SER A 121 2.01 19.67 -24.92
CA SER A 121 1.12 19.04 -23.94
C SER A 121 0.88 17.57 -24.32
N VAL A 122 0.63 16.71 -23.34
CA VAL A 122 0.40 15.25 -23.54
C VAL A 122 -0.76 14.96 -24.50
N ARG A 123 -1.67 15.92 -24.73
CA ARG A 123 -2.77 15.79 -25.70
C ARG A 123 -2.32 15.90 -27.16
N GLU A 124 -1.13 16.45 -27.44
CA GLU A 124 -0.62 16.68 -28.80
C GLU A 124 0.35 15.59 -29.28
N VAL A 125 0.71 14.64 -28.42
CA VAL A 125 1.60 13.54 -28.80
C VAL A 125 0.76 12.45 -29.47
N VAL A 126 0.62 12.55 -30.79
CA VAL A 126 0.12 11.44 -31.61
C VAL A 126 1.11 10.27 -31.43
N PRO A 127 0.67 9.07 -31.02
CA PRO A 127 1.56 7.93 -30.96
C PRO A 127 2.01 7.63 -32.39
N GLN A 128 3.29 7.89 -32.69
CA GLN A 128 3.90 7.34 -33.88
C GLN A 128 3.97 5.82 -33.70
N GLY A 129 3.28 5.12 -34.58
CA GLY A 129 3.14 3.66 -34.53
C GLY A 129 4.47 2.95 -34.46
N VAL A 130 4.45 1.81 -33.77
CA VAL A 130 5.48 0.78 -33.88
C VAL A 130 4.79 -0.39 -34.57
N GLY A 131 5.30 -0.78 -35.74
CA GLY A 131 4.94 -2.02 -36.40
C GLY A 131 5.46 -3.24 -35.67
#